data_AF-A0A087T4B6-F1
#
_entry.id   AF-A0A087T4B6-F1
#
_cell.length_a   1.000
_cell.length_b   1.000
_cell.length_c   1.000
_cell.angle_alpha   90.00
_cell.angle_beta   90.00
_cell.angle_gamma   90.00
#
_symmetry.space_group_name_H-M   'P 1'
#
loop_
_entity.id
_entity.type
_entity.pdbx_description
1 polymer ?
#
loop_
_entity_poly.entity_id
_entity_poly.type
_entity_poly.pdbx_seq_one_letter_code
_entity_poly.pdbx_strand_id
1 'polypeptide(L)'
;MYGALLLYKAEFIHIVSISFTALIFTELLMVALTVRTWHWLMILAELFSLVIYLLSLVFMKHFFDSEFIWSLTFLWKVALLTVVSCVPLYILKYLHRKVAP
;
A
#
# COMPACT_ATOMS: atom_id res chain seq x y z
N MET A 1 -32.59 -3.64 -14.20
CA MET A 1 -31.84 -2.41 -13.88
C MET A 1 -31.08 -2.49 -12.55
N TYR A 2 -31.69 -2.96 -11.44
CA TYR A 2 -31.02 -2.99 -10.14
C TYR A 2 -29.79 -3.92 -10.02
N GLY A 3 -29.74 -5.02 -10.78
CA GLY A 3 -28.58 -5.93 -10.77
C GLY A 3 -27.28 -5.30 -11.28
N ALA A 4 -27.35 -4.45 -12.31
CA ALA A 4 -26.18 -3.75 -12.84
C ALA A 4 -25.62 -2.71 -11.84
N LEU A 5 -26.49 -2.06 -11.06
CA LEU A 5 -26.10 -1.13 -10.01
C LEU A 5 -25.38 -1.83 -8.85
N LEU A 6 -25.83 -3.04 -8.48
CA LEU A 6 -25.19 -3.85 -7.44
C LEU A 6 -23.81 -4.37 -7.90
N LEU A 7 -23.71 -4.87 -9.13
CA LEU A 7 -22.44 -5.31 -9.72
C LEU A 7 -21.43 -4.16 -9.82
N TYR A 8 -21.86 -2.99 -10.29
CA TYR A 8 -20.99 -1.80 -10.36
C TYR A 8 -20.49 -1.37 -8.98
N LYS A 9 -21.36 -1.41 -7.95
CA LYS A 9 -20.99 -1.06 -6.58
C LYS A 9 -19.93 -2.01 -6.01
N ALA A 10 -20.05 -3.31 -6.29
CA ALA A 10 -19.06 -4.30 -5.87
C ALA A 10 -17.70 -4.07 -6.57
N GLU A 11 -17.68 -3.95 -7.90
CA GLU A 11 -16.46 -3.67 -8.67
C GLU A 11 -15.77 -2.37 -8.23
N PHE A 12 -16.55 -1.30 -8.02
CA PHE A 12 -16.03 -0.01 -7.58
C PHE A 12 -15.34 -0.10 -6.21
N ILE A 13 -15.96 -0.79 -5.25
CA ILE A 13 -15.39 -1.01 -3.92
C ILE A 13 -14.05 -1.75 -4.00
N HIS A 14 -13.96 -2.77 -4.86
CA HIS A 14 -12.73 -3.55 -5.03
C HIS A 14 -11.59 -2.69 -5.59
N ILE A 15 -11.85 -1.88 -6.62
CA ILE A 15 -10.84 -1.01 -7.24
C ILE A 15 -10.34 0.03 -6.24
N VAL A 16 -11.26 0.71 -5.53
CA VAL A 16 -10.90 1.71 -4.52
C VAL A 16 -10.04 1.12 -3.41
N SER A 17 -10.37 -0.09 -2.94
CA SER A 17 -9.58 -0.80 -1.92
C SER A 17 -8.16 -1.12 -2.37
N ILE A 18 -8.02 -1.65 -3.59
CA ILE A 18 -6.71 -2.00 -4.16
C ILE A 18 -5.85 -0.75 -4.32
N SER A 19 -6.40 0.32 -4.93
CA SER A 19 -5.66 1.56 -5.16
C SER A 19 -5.27 2.26 -3.86
N PHE A 20 -6.18 2.36 -2.89
CA PHE A 20 -5.92 3.00 -1.60
C PHE A 20 -4.80 2.27 -0.83
N THR A 21 -4.86 0.94 -0.81
CA THR A 21 -3.85 0.10 -0.17
C THR A 21 -2.50 0.22 -0.86
N ALA A 22 -2.47 0.14 -2.20
CA ALA A 22 -1.24 0.31 -2.96
C ALA A 22 -0.60 1.66 -2.67
N LEU A 23 -1.38 2.74 -2.62
CA LEU A 23 -0.90 4.10 -2.37
C LEU A 23 -0.29 4.25 -0.97
N ILE A 24 -0.96 3.78 0.07
CA ILE A 24 -0.43 3.83 1.44
C ILE A 24 0.87 3.03 1.56
N PHE A 25 0.91 1.82 0.99
CA PHE A 25 2.11 1.02 1.00
C PHE A 25 3.26 1.69 0.23
N THR A 26 3.01 2.33 -0.92
CA THR A 26 4.06 3.04 -1.66
C THR A 26 4.63 4.22 -0.88
N GLU A 27 3.80 4.97 -0.16
CA GLU A 27 4.25 6.09 0.68
C GLU A 27 5.09 5.58 1.87
N LEU A 28 4.62 4.55 2.59
CA LEU A 28 5.37 3.94 3.68
C LEU A 28 6.73 3.42 3.22
N LEU A 29 6.76 2.75 2.06
CA LEU A 29 7.98 2.20 1.49
C LEU A 29 8.94 3.30 1.01
N MET A 30 8.43 4.39 0.43
CA MET A 30 9.23 5.57 0.10
C MET A 30 9.87 6.17 1.35
N VAL A 31 9.10 6.30 2.44
CA VAL A 31 9.60 6.76 3.74
C VAL A 31 10.70 5.83 4.23
N ALA A 32 10.45 4.52 4.28
CA ALA A 32 11.40 3.48 4.71
C ALA A 32 12.72 3.50 3.91
N LEU A 33 12.64 3.66 2.58
CA LEU A 33 13.81 3.74 1.71
C LEU A 33 14.58 5.05 1.89
N THR A 34 13.92 6.14 2.24
CA THR A 34 14.56 7.45 2.41
C THR A 34 15.30 7.54 3.75
N VAL A 35 14.94 6.72 4.73
CA VAL A 35 15.63 6.62 6.02
C VAL A 35 17.12 6.31 5.83
N ARG A 36 17.99 7.23 6.23
CA ARG A 36 19.46 7.03 6.23
C ARG A 36 19.96 6.39 7.53
N THR A 37 19.28 6.66 8.64
CA THR A 37 19.66 6.21 9.99
C THR A 37 18.43 5.69 10.71
N TRP A 38 18.45 4.43 11.14
CA TRP A 38 17.32 3.83 11.85
C TRP A 38 17.22 4.39 13.27
N HIS A 39 16.26 5.28 13.49
CA HIS A 39 15.91 5.79 14.81
C HIS A 39 14.65 5.08 15.31
N TRP A 40 14.59 4.71 16.59
CA TRP A 40 13.45 4.01 17.19
C TRP A 40 12.10 4.71 16.92
N LEU A 41 12.07 6.04 17.03
CA LEU A 41 10.88 6.86 16.72
C LEU A 41 10.39 6.71 15.27
N MET A 42 11.28 6.47 14.33
CA MET A 42 10.94 6.38 12.90
C MET A 42 10.30 5.03 12.58
N ILE A 43 10.82 3.94 13.16
CA ILE A 43 10.18 2.62 13.11
C ILE A 43 8.79 2.69 13.74
N LEU A 44 8.68 3.36 14.89
CA LEU A 44 7.40 3.53 15.57
C LEU A 44 6.39 4.31 14.71
N ALA A 45 6.81 5.39 14.05
CA ALA A 45 5.96 6.18 13.17
C ALA A 45 5.49 5.39 11.94
N GLU A 46 6.38 4.59 11.35
CA GLU A 46 6.06 3.73 10.22
C GLU A 46 5.07 2.62 10.61
N LEU A 47 5.31 1.94 11.74
CA LEU A 47 4.38 0.96 12.30
C LEU A 47 3.04 1.58 12.70
N PHE A 48 3.06 2.76 13.32
CA PHE A 48 1.85 3.46 13.72
C PHE A 48 0.97 3.82 12.51
N SER A 49 1.60 4.23 11.41
CA SER A 49 0.91 4.52 10.15
C SER A 49 0.30 3.24 9.54
N LEU A 50 1.01 2.11 9.60
CA LEU A 50 0.45 0.80 9.23
C LEU A 50 -0.74 0.40 10.10
N VAL A 51 -0.64 0.61 11.41
CA VAL A 51 -1.73 0.30 12.36
C VAL A 51 -2.95 1.17 12.08
N ILE A 52 -2.78 2.47 11.80
CA ILE A 52 -3.89 3.35 11.40
C ILE A 52 -4.55 2.85 10.12
N TYR A 53 -3.77 2.40 9.13
CA TYR A 53 -4.33 1.79 7.92
C TYR A 53 -5.15 0.53 8.24
N LEU A 54 -4.62 -0.40 9.05
CA LEU A 54 -5.36 -1.60 9.45
C LEU A 54 -6.64 -1.25 10.23
N LEU A 55 -6.59 -0.25 11.11
CA LEU A 55 -7.76 0.27 11.82
C LEU A 55 -8.79 0.87 10.85
N SER A 56 -8.35 1.58 9.80
CA SER A 56 -9.24 2.14 8.78
C SER A 56 -10.00 1.05 8.02
N LEU A 57 -9.33 -0.07 7.69
CA LEU A 57 -9.95 -1.23 7.06
C LEU A 57 -10.99 -1.89 7.97
N VAL A 58 -10.68 -2.02 9.26
CA VAL A 58 -11.56 -2.64 10.25
C VAL A 58 -12.77 -1.76 10.58
N PHE A 59 -12.59 -0.44 10.62
CA PHE A 59 -13.67 0.50 10.89
C PHE A 59 -14.60 0.65 9.68
N MET A 60 -14.06 0.61 8.45
CA MET A 60 -14.82 0.70 7.20
C MET A 60 -15.15 -0.68 6.59
N LYS A 61 -15.40 -1.71 7.39
CA LYS A 61 -15.86 -3.04 6.92
C LYS A 61 -17.14 -3.00 6.09
N HIS A 62 -17.96 -1.96 6.23
CA HIS A 62 -19.16 -1.78 5.41
C HIS A 62 -18.81 -1.40 3.93
N PHE A 63 -17.60 -0.91 3.69
CA PHE A 63 -17.08 -0.52 2.38
C PHE A 63 -15.93 -1.40 1.90
N PHE A 64 -15.35 -2.25 2.75
CA PHE A 64 -14.23 -3.11 2.41
C PHE A 64 -14.58 -4.56 2.75
N ASP A 65 -14.66 -5.39 1.72
CA ASP A 65 -15.00 -6.79 1.88
C ASP A 65 -13.87 -7.51 2.63
N SER A 66 -14.15 -7.96 3.85
CA SER A 66 -13.13 -8.45 4.79
C SER A 66 -12.53 -9.78 4.33
N GLU A 67 -13.27 -10.57 3.55
CA GLU A 67 -12.78 -11.80 2.91
C GLU A 67 -11.79 -11.53 1.77
N PHE A 68 -11.90 -10.38 1.10
CA PHE A 68 -11.04 -10.04 -0.04
C PHE A 68 -9.64 -9.58 0.38
N ILE A 69 -9.53 -8.85 1.50
CA ILE A 69 -8.26 -8.36 2.06
C ILE A 69 -7.35 -9.52 2.49
N TRP A 70 -7.93 -10.61 2.99
CA TRP A 70 -7.19 -11.84 3.35
C TRP A 70 -6.84 -12.72 2.16
N SER A 71 -7.32 -12.40 0.95
CA SER A 71 -6.98 -13.21 -0.23
C SER A 71 -5.51 -13.02 -0.61
N LEU A 72 -4.85 -14.15 -0.90
CA LEU A 72 -3.49 -14.16 -1.47
C LEU A 72 -3.38 -13.33 -2.76
N THR A 73 -4.49 -13.18 -3.50
CA THR A 73 -4.57 -12.37 -4.72
C THR A 73 -4.42 -10.88 -4.42
N PHE A 74 -4.97 -10.40 -3.30
CA PHE A 74 -4.81 -9.02 -2.86
C PHE A 74 -3.37 -8.76 -2.41
N LEU A 75 -2.82 -9.65 -1.58
CA LEU A 75 -1.45 -9.53 -1.06
C LEU A 75 -0.40 -9.54 -2.18
N TRP A 76 -0.52 -10.44 -3.17
CA TRP A 76 0.42 -10.50 -4.29
C TRP A 76 0.28 -9.32 -5.24
N LYS A 77 -0.95 -8.82 -5.49
CA LYS A 77 -1.16 -7.60 -6.31
C LYS A 77 -0.58 -6.36 -5.63
N VAL A 78 -0.80 -6.19 -4.32
CA VAL A 78 -0.22 -5.10 -3.55
C VAL A 78 1.30 -5.22 -3.51
N ALA A 79 1.85 -6.42 -3.24
CA ALA A 79 3.29 -6.66 -3.28
C ALA A 79 3.90 -6.39 -4.66
N LEU A 80 3.22 -6.77 -5.74
CA LEU A 80 3.70 -6.53 -7.09
C LEU A 80 3.66 -5.04 -7.44
N LEU A 81 2.59 -4.32 -7.08
CA LEU A 81 2.48 -2.87 -7.28
C LEU A 81 3.52 -2.10 -6.46
N THR A 82 3.77 -2.51 -5.22
CA THR A 82 4.78 -1.88 -4.36
C THR A 82 6.18 -2.16 -4.90
N VAL A 83 6.48 -3.40 -5.31
CA VAL A 83 7.76 -3.74 -5.94
C VAL A 83 7.97 -2.95 -7.23
N VAL A 84 6.99 -2.94 -8.15
CA VAL A 84 7.08 -2.18 -9.41
C VAL A 84 7.29 -0.69 -9.16
N SER A 85 6.62 -0.12 -8.16
CA SER A 85 6.76 1.31 -7.83
C SER A 85 8.09 1.64 -7.15
N CYS A 86 8.70 0.69 -6.44
CA CYS A 86 9.92 0.92 -5.66
C CYS A 86 11.21 0.57 -6.41
N VAL A 87 11.14 -0.31 -7.42
CA VAL A 87 12.25 -0.62 -8.33
C VAL A 87 12.89 0.63 -8.95
N PRO A 88 12.15 1.61 -9.51
CA PRO A 88 12.77 2.80 -10.08
C PRO A 88 13.48 3.67 -9.04
N LEU A 89 12.95 3.77 -7.81
CA LEU A 89 13.60 4.51 -6.72
C LEU A 89 14.87 3.81 -6.20
N TYR A 90 14.87 2.48 -6.12
CA TYR A 90 16.05 1.72 -5.73
C TYR A 90 17.17 1.85 -6.77
N ILE A 91 16.82 1.76 -8.06
CA ILE A 91 17.76 1.94 -9.17
C ILE A 91 18.32 3.37 -9.20
N LEU A 92 17.49 4.40 -9.04
CA LEU A 92 17.95 5.79 -9.00
C LEU A 92 18.88 6.06 -7.82
N LYS A 93 18.57 5.55 -6.63
CA LYS A 93 19.43 5.72 -5.45
C LYS A 93 20.75 4.97 -5.59
N TYR A 94 20.73 3.78 -6.20
CA TYR A 94 21.93 3.02 -6.54
C TYR A 94 22.80 3.73 -7.58
N LEU A 95 22.18 4.29 -8.63
CA LEU A 95 22.89 5.04 -9.67
C LEU A 95 23.51 6.32 -9.12
N HIS A 96 22.76 7.09 -8.32
CA HIS A 96 23.25 8.34 -7.75
C HIS A 96 24.44 8.13 -6.81
N ARG A 97 24.46 7.01 -6.08
CA ARG A 97 25.58 6.63 -5.18
C ARG A 97 26.82 6.14 -5.94
N LYS A 98 26.68 5.74 -7.21
CA LYS A 98 27.79 5.34 -8.09
C LYS A 98 28.33 6.50 -8.93
N VAL A 99 27.49 7.48 -9.27
CA VAL A 99 27.83 8.59 -10.18
C VAL A 99 28.36 9.81 -9.43
N ALA A 100 28.09 9.94 -8.13
CA ALA A 100 28.72 10.94 -7.26
C ALA A 100 29.11 10.29 -5.91
N PRO A 101 30.40 9.97 -5.68
CA PRO A 101 30.90 9.66 -4.33
C PRO A 101 30.80 10.88 -3.40
#